data_AF-A0A8T5NWS0-F1
#
_entry.id   AF-A0A8T5NWS0-F1
#
_cell.length_a   1.000
_cell.length_b   1.000
_cell.length_c   1.000
_cell.angle_alpha   90.00
_cell.angle_beta   90.00
_cell.angle_gamma   90.00
#
_symmetry.space_group_name_H-M   'P 1'
#
loop_
_entity.id
_entity.type
_entity.pdbx_description
1 polymer ?
#
loop_
_entity_poly.entity_id
_entity_poly.type
_entity_poly.pdbx_seq_one_letter_code
_entity_poly.pdbx_strand_id
1 'polypeptide(L)'
;MPNKKRSSNWKLLVYLFVFFSLITAIYGQTYDETSLLLKEVEEGIKEADALEFPILRINDTYMMAKQLFDAQQALEAAEGQANYFFIMEQLTEAKTLLDSQIKVNDEILALKTTLVDVNEESKAHELFNKAQEEFLSERYENIPDIIEEAYKTISEESALDTRIKTFYLLSTATIINFFKINWKEIVSIIWILIILYWLLNKKIRIMFIDRKIKNAKLEITVLKNLIKRTQEEYFHLFNIPEELYFIRVEKFSEFIRNLNSRLPLLMEKRATLQGLEETGEKIPLRERVKEKFKNLFSVFKKKEKGPGLLEPPQAKEERIEEPKKGFWYLLRHIYSFKRFKSALGEIKQKKEEKKKRIETMKNIKKEEIVRKKEEKKRMKKIIQLKKEREEEILKTKKKEQRVLFMAGLIKRIKSIFKKSSHIKLRKSKVIKGIKQRSKAKLSKIDKERKDKEQEYLWFLLKERDKKIEEPQENNSIEPEQKIQEIKKKKSKKNRERKKS
;
A
#
# COMPACT_ATOMS: atom_id res chain seq x y z
N MET A 1 -33.45 82.99 49.92
CA MET A 1 -32.90 81.90 49.07
C MET A 1 -32.20 80.89 49.96
N PRO A 2 -32.74 79.68 50.19
CA PRO A 2 -32.08 78.66 51.00
C PRO A 2 -31.33 77.64 50.13
N ASN A 3 -30.16 77.28 50.63
CA ASN A 3 -29.06 76.62 49.96
C ASN A 3 -29.28 75.10 49.88
N LYS A 4 -29.70 74.61 48.71
CA LYS A 4 -30.02 73.19 48.44
C LYS A 4 -28.78 72.44 47.91
N LYS A 5 -27.77 72.27 48.76
CA LYS A 5 -26.54 71.49 48.45
C LYS A 5 -26.13 70.65 49.66
N ARG A 6 -26.81 69.52 49.93
CA ARG A 6 -26.33 68.54 50.94
C ARG A 6 -26.72 67.06 50.73
N SER A 7 -27.41 66.69 49.65
CA SER A 7 -27.93 65.32 49.47
C SER A 7 -27.19 64.45 48.45
N SER A 8 -26.05 64.89 47.89
CA SER A 8 -25.33 64.13 46.85
C SER A 8 -24.31 63.12 47.39
N ASN A 9 -23.74 63.33 48.58
CA ASN A 9 -22.60 62.54 49.07
C ASN A 9 -23.02 61.15 49.62
N TRP A 10 -24.25 61.01 50.12
CA TRP A 10 -24.76 59.73 50.62
C TRP A 10 -24.92 58.67 49.51
N LYS A 11 -25.37 59.07 48.32
CA LYS A 11 -25.51 58.14 47.18
C LYS A 11 -24.14 57.59 46.75
N LEU A 12 -23.10 58.43 46.77
CA LEU A 12 -21.73 58.04 46.46
C LEU A 12 -21.18 57.02 47.47
N LEU A 13 -21.43 57.20 48.77
CA LEU A 13 -21.04 56.25 49.80
C LEU A 13 -21.75 54.89 49.65
N VAL A 14 -23.04 54.89 49.30
CA VAL A 14 -23.78 53.65 49.06
C VAL A 14 -23.24 52.91 47.83
N TYR A 15 -22.95 53.62 46.73
CA TYR A 15 -22.33 52.99 45.56
C TYR A 15 -20.94 52.43 45.86
N LEU A 16 -20.12 53.16 46.63
CA LEU A 16 -18.76 52.72 47.00
C LEU A 16 -18.81 51.50 47.92
N PHE A 17 -19.77 51.43 48.85
CA PHE A 17 -19.99 50.26 49.70
C PHE A 17 -20.47 49.04 48.90
N VAL A 18 -21.41 49.21 47.97
CA VAL A 18 -21.87 48.13 47.08
C VAL A 18 -20.73 47.63 46.19
N PHE A 19 -19.93 48.55 45.63
CA PHE A 19 -18.77 48.20 44.80
C PHE A 19 -17.69 47.46 45.61
N PHE A 20 -17.40 47.91 46.83
CA PHE A 20 -16.46 47.25 47.72
C PHE A 20 -16.94 45.85 48.14
N SER A 21 -18.25 45.69 48.40
CA SER A 21 -18.84 44.38 48.74
C SER A 21 -18.78 43.39 47.57
N LEU A 22 -18.93 43.88 46.32
CA LEU A 22 -18.81 43.06 45.12
C LEU A 22 -17.36 42.65 44.88
N ILE A 23 -16.39 43.54 45.10
CA ILE A 23 -14.96 43.21 44.99
C ILE A 23 -14.60 42.12 46.01
N THR A 24 -15.03 42.24 47.27
CA THR A 24 -14.71 41.23 48.30
C THR A 24 -15.34 39.86 48.04
N ALA A 25 -16.51 39.81 47.40
CA ALA A 25 -17.16 38.54 47.05
C ALA A 25 -16.38 37.77 45.96
N ILE A 26 -15.71 38.48 45.06
CA ILE A 26 -14.90 37.87 43.99
C ILE A 26 -13.62 37.21 44.56
N TYR A 27 -13.08 37.71 45.68
CA TYR A 27 -11.86 37.16 46.30
C TYR A 27 -12.11 35.94 47.22
N GLY A 28 -13.32 35.78 47.76
CA GLY A 28 -13.62 34.68 48.71
C GLY A 28 -13.93 33.32 48.07
N GLN A 29 -14.21 33.26 46.77
CA GLN A 29 -14.62 32.03 46.09
C GLN A 29 -13.46 31.13 45.63
N THR A 30 -12.20 31.55 45.79
CA THR A 30 -11.11 30.95 45.01
C THR A 30 -10.56 29.64 45.57
N TYR A 31 -10.52 29.40 46.88
CA TYR A 31 -9.88 28.18 47.42
C TYR A 31 -10.67 26.91 47.09
N ASP A 32 -11.97 26.88 47.43
CA ASP A 32 -12.81 25.70 47.23
C ASP A 32 -12.89 25.33 45.74
N GLU A 33 -13.05 26.33 44.86
CA GLU A 33 -13.08 26.15 43.40
C GLU A 33 -11.74 25.62 42.87
N THR A 34 -10.62 26.19 43.32
CA THR A 34 -9.28 25.71 42.93
C THR A 34 -9.05 24.28 43.39
N SER A 35 -9.45 23.94 44.62
CA SER A 35 -9.28 22.58 45.16
C SER A 35 -10.11 21.54 44.41
N LEU A 36 -11.30 21.93 43.96
CA LEU A 36 -12.19 21.06 43.17
C LEU A 36 -11.62 20.85 41.77
N LEU A 37 -11.17 21.93 41.11
CA LEU A 37 -10.57 21.86 39.78
C LEU A 37 -9.26 21.06 39.80
N LEU A 38 -8.46 21.19 40.86
CA LEU A 38 -7.23 20.42 41.05
C LEU A 38 -7.50 18.91 41.12
N LYS A 39 -8.55 18.51 41.85
CA LYS A 39 -9.00 17.10 41.89
C LYS A 39 -9.53 16.62 40.55
N GLU A 40 -10.29 17.45 39.84
CA GLU A 40 -10.83 17.10 38.51
C GLU A 40 -9.70 16.87 37.50
N VAL A 41 -8.68 17.73 37.49
CA VAL A 41 -7.49 17.56 36.63
C VAL A 41 -6.69 16.33 37.04
N GLU A 42 -6.51 16.07 38.35
CA GLU A 42 -5.82 14.87 38.83
C GLU A 42 -6.54 13.58 38.40
N GLU A 43 -7.87 13.54 38.47
CA GLU A 43 -8.68 12.42 38.00
C GLU A 43 -8.55 12.26 36.48
N GLY A 44 -8.59 13.36 35.72
CA GLY A 44 -8.42 13.34 34.26
C GLY A 44 -7.03 12.83 33.83
N ILE A 45 -5.96 13.21 34.54
CA ILE A 45 -4.61 12.69 34.29
C ILE A 45 -4.55 11.17 34.54
N LYS A 46 -5.18 10.68 35.61
CA LYS A 46 -5.24 9.23 35.90
C LYS A 46 -6.01 8.46 34.82
N GLU A 47 -7.08 9.04 34.30
CA GLU A 47 -7.84 8.45 33.19
C GLU A 47 -7.01 8.43 31.90
N ALA A 48 -6.34 9.54 31.56
CA ALA A 48 -5.46 9.63 30.40
C ALA A 48 -4.28 8.65 30.49
N ASP A 49 -3.66 8.50 31.66
CA ASP A 49 -2.60 7.52 31.92
C ASP A 49 -3.11 6.07 31.75
N ALA A 50 -4.31 5.78 32.24
CA ALA A 50 -4.94 4.47 32.06
C ALA A 50 -5.27 4.14 30.59
N LEU A 51 -5.44 5.17 29.74
CA LEU A 51 -5.63 5.06 28.29
C LEU A 51 -4.31 5.08 27.51
N GLU A 52 -3.16 5.13 28.20
CA GLU A 52 -1.82 5.24 27.61
C GLU A 52 -1.65 6.49 26.72
N PHE A 53 -2.32 7.59 27.08
CA PHE A 53 -2.17 8.86 26.37
C PHE A 53 -0.87 9.59 26.77
N PRO A 54 -0.29 10.41 25.87
CA PRO A 54 0.85 11.25 26.22
C PRO A 54 0.40 12.38 27.15
N ILE A 55 0.96 12.42 28.37
CA ILE A 55 0.52 13.34 29.44
C ILE A 55 1.66 14.24 29.97
N LEU A 56 2.79 14.33 29.29
CA LEU A 56 3.96 15.07 29.77
C LEU A 56 3.65 16.56 29.99
N ARG A 57 3.15 17.28 28.98
CA ARG A 57 2.81 18.71 29.06
C ARG A 57 1.70 18.94 30.07
N ILE A 58 0.69 18.07 30.08
CA ILE A 58 -0.45 18.15 31.01
C ILE A 58 0.04 17.99 32.46
N ASN A 59 0.90 16.99 32.71
CA ASN A 59 1.46 16.71 34.01
C ASN A 59 2.40 17.82 34.48
N ASP A 60 3.25 18.38 33.61
CA ASP A 60 4.11 19.51 33.94
C ASP A 60 3.28 20.74 34.37
N THR A 61 2.23 21.06 33.62
CA THR A 61 1.31 22.16 33.91
C THR A 61 0.58 21.93 35.25
N TYR A 62 0.09 20.71 35.48
CA TYR A 62 -0.56 20.31 36.73
C TYR A 62 0.39 20.36 37.93
N MET A 63 1.61 19.84 37.79
CA MET A 63 2.60 19.83 38.87
C MET A 63 3.03 21.25 39.26
N MET A 64 3.17 22.16 38.28
CA MET A 64 3.42 23.57 38.55
C MET A 64 2.25 24.21 39.32
N ALA A 65 1.01 23.98 38.87
CA ALA A 65 -0.18 24.48 39.56
C ALA A 65 -0.29 23.95 41.00
N LYS A 66 0.02 22.66 41.20
CA LYS A 66 0.00 22.01 42.51
C LYS A 66 1.05 22.57 43.47
N GLN A 67 2.29 22.74 43.02
CA GLN A 67 3.34 23.36 43.83
C GLN A 67 2.97 24.78 44.27
N LEU A 68 2.38 25.56 43.36
CA LEU A 68 1.90 26.89 43.67
C LEU A 68 0.72 26.86 44.66
N PHE A 69 -0.19 25.90 44.51
CA PHE A 69 -1.29 25.68 45.46
C PHE A 69 -0.80 25.38 46.87
N ASP A 70 0.14 24.45 47.01
CA ASP A 70 0.73 24.08 48.29
C ASP A 70 1.46 25.28 48.94
N ALA A 71 2.17 26.08 48.14
CA ALA A 71 2.84 27.29 48.61
C ALA A 71 1.84 28.38 49.07
N GLN A 72 0.74 28.58 48.36
CA GLN A 72 -0.32 29.53 48.75
C GLN A 72 -1.05 29.07 50.01
N GLN A 73 -1.30 27.77 50.17
CA GLN A 73 -1.88 27.20 51.39
C GLN A 73 -0.97 27.40 52.60
N ALA A 74 0.35 27.22 52.43
CA ALA A 74 1.32 27.49 53.48
C ALA A 74 1.37 28.99 53.85
N LEU A 75 1.22 29.89 52.87
CA LEU A 75 1.16 31.33 53.09
C LEU A 75 -0.10 31.75 53.86
N GLU A 76 -1.25 31.17 53.51
CA GLU A 76 -2.53 31.41 54.21
C GLU A 76 -2.46 30.91 55.67
N ALA A 77 -1.84 29.74 55.90
CA ALA A 77 -1.61 29.21 57.24
C ALA A 77 -0.68 30.10 58.09
N ALA A 78 0.18 30.89 57.45
CA ALA A 78 1.03 31.90 58.09
C ALA A 78 0.35 33.28 58.21
N GLU A 79 -0.98 33.34 58.07
CA GLU A 79 -1.81 34.56 58.09
C GLU A 79 -1.51 35.57 56.95
N GLY A 80 -0.85 35.10 55.88
CA GLY A 80 -0.63 35.88 54.66
C GLY A 80 -1.86 35.95 53.74
N GLN A 81 -1.86 36.91 52.80
CA GLN A 81 -2.90 36.99 51.77
C GLN A 81 -2.54 36.08 50.59
N ALA A 82 -3.25 34.95 50.47
CA ALA A 82 -3.08 34.02 49.35
C ALA A 82 -3.74 34.52 48.06
N ASN A 83 -3.14 34.22 46.91
CA ASN A 83 -3.70 34.52 45.59
C ASN A 83 -3.70 33.26 44.71
N TYR A 84 -4.90 32.80 44.36
CA TYR A 84 -5.12 31.57 43.59
C TYR A 84 -5.37 31.80 42.09
N PHE A 85 -5.37 33.04 41.62
CA PHE A 85 -5.72 33.37 40.23
C PHE A 85 -4.85 32.63 39.19
N PHE A 86 -3.53 32.67 39.37
CA PHE A 86 -2.60 32.02 38.46
C PHE A 86 -2.68 30.49 38.52
N ILE A 87 -3.01 29.92 39.70
CA ILE A 87 -3.22 28.47 39.85
C ILE A 87 -4.45 28.05 39.05
N MET A 88 -5.55 28.81 39.14
CA MET A 88 -6.76 28.57 38.37
C MET A 88 -6.51 28.65 36.87
N GLU A 89 -5.72 29.62 36.41
CA GLU A 89 -5.32 29.74 34.99
C GLU A 89 -4.58 28.49 34.51
N GLN A 90 -3.57 28.03 35.25
CA GLN A 90 -2.80 26.82 34.93
C GLN A 90 -3.65 25.54 34.97
N LEU A 91 -4.52 25.40 35.97
CA LEU A 91 -5.44 24.25 36.05
C LEU A 91 -6.47 24.26 34.91
N THR A 92 -6.95 25.45 34.52
CA THR A 92 -7.85 25.59 33.38
C THR A 92 -7.14 25.21 32.08
N GLU A 93 -5.89 25.64 31.89
CA GLU A 93 -5.07 25.21 30.75
C GLU A 93 -4.90 23.68 30.72
N ALA A 94 -4.48 23.06 31.83
CA ALA A 94 -4.34 21.61 31.93
C ALA A 94 -5.64 20.86 31.61
N LYS A 95 -6.78 21.38 32.10
CA LYS A 95 -8.10 20.84 31.79
C LYS A 95 -8.44 20.96 30.30
N THR A 96 -8.20 22.12 29.68
CA THR A 96 -8.46 22.31 28.25
C THR A 96 -7.58 21.40 27.37
N LEU A 97 -6.36 21.10 27.81
CA LEU A 97 -5.48 20.14 27.13
C LEU A 97 -6.02 18.71 27.24
N LEU A 98 -6.50 18.29 28.41
CA LEU A 98 -7.16 16.98 28.60
C LEU A 98 -8.40 16.84 27.69
N ASP A 99 -9.28 17.85 27.70
CA ASP A 99 -10.49 17.85 26.88
C ASP A 99 -10.14 17.80 25.38
N SER A 100 -9.12 18.54 24.96
CA SER A 100 -8.63 18.55 23.58
C SER A 100 -8.02 17.22 23.17
N GLN A 101 -7.25 16.59 24.06
CA GLN A 101 -6.64 15.28 23.84
C GLN A 101 -7.69 14.21 23.55
N ILE A 102 -8.73 14.10 24.40
CA ILE A 102 -9.80 13.12 24.23
C ILE A 102 -10.51 13.33 22.90
N LYS A 103 -10.89 14.59 22.62
CA LYS A 103 -11.60 14.95 21.39
C LYS A 103 -10.78 14.64 20.13
N VAL A 104 -9.50 15.01 20.13
CA VAL A 104 -8.61 14.74 18.99
C VAL A 104 -8.37 13.25 18.81
N ASN A 105 -8.22 12.49 19.89
CA ASN A 105 -8.06 11.04 19.81
C ASN A 105 -9.27 10.38 19.12
N ASP A 106 -10.49 10.80 19.48
CA ASP A 106 -11.72 10.32 18.82
C ASP A 106 -11.73 10.65 17.32
N GLU A 107 -11.28 11.84 16.93
CA GLU A 107 -11.18 12.25 15.53
C GLU A 107 -10.10 11.47 14.77
N ILE A 108 -8.94 11.21 15.38
CA ILE A 108 -7.88 10.36 14.80
C ILE A 108 -8.39 8.92 14.60
N LEU A 109 -9.12 8.37 15.57
CA LEU A 109 -9.72 7.04 15.45
C LEU A 109 -10.77 6.99 14.34
N ALA A 110 -11.61 8.02 14.23
CA ALA A 110 -12.57 8.14 13.14
C ALA A 110 -11.84 8.20 11.77
N LEU A 111 -10.81 9.03 11.64
CA LEU A 111 -10.01 9.15 10.43
C LEU A 111 -9.34 7.82 10.06
N LYS A 112 -8.77 7.09 11.02
CA LYS A 112 -8.19 5.76 10.83
C LYS A 112 -9.20 4.77 10.23
N THR A 113 -10.44 4.79 10.69
CA THR A 113 -11.48 3.90 10.12
C THR A 113 -11.83 4.24 8.68
N THR A 114 -11.78 5.53 8.31
CA THR A 114 -12.06 5.96 6.93
C THR A 114 -10.93 5.67 5.96
N LEU A 115 -9.69 5.54 6.44
CA LEU A 115 -8.52 5.25 5.60
C LEU A 115 -8.41 3.78 5.15
N VAL A 116 -9.21 2.86 5.72
CA VAL A 116 -9.14 1.42 5.39
C VAL A 116 -9.34 1.12 3.91
N ASP A 117 -10.13 1.95 3.22
CA ASP A 117 -10.44 1.78 1.79
C ASP A 117 -9.51 2.61 0.87
N VAL A 118 -8.59 3.37 1.44
CA VAL A 118 -7.67 4.28 0.72
C VAL A 118 -6.30 3.62 0.57
N ASN A 119 -5.59 3.92 -0.53
CA ASN A 119 -4.25 3.38 -0.75
C ASN A 119 -3.26 3.85 0.33
N GLU A 120 -2.40 2.96 0.84
CA GLU A 120 -1.41 3.28 1.91
C GLU A 120 -0.40 4.35 1.48
N GLU A 121 -0.12 4.46 0.18
CA GLU A 121 0.78 5.47 -0.40
C GLU A 121 0.08 6.81 -0.70
N SER A 122 -1.17 7.00 -0.26
CA SER A 122 -1.91 8.27 -0.47
C SER A 122 -1.39 9.40 0.41
N LYS A 123 -1.56 10.64 -0.06
CA LYS A 123 -1.30 11.85 0.75
C LYS A 123 -2.16 11.86 2.02
N ALA A 124 -3.34 11.23 1.99
CA ALA A 124 -4.20 11.09 3.16
C ALA A 124 -3.54 10.28 4.29
N HIS A 125 -2.77 9.24 3.98
CA HIS A 125 -2.01 8.49 4.98
C HIS A 125 -0.84 9.31 5.55
N GLU A 126 -0.19 10.15 4.73
CA GLU A 126 0.85 11.08 5.21
C GLU A 126 0.29 12.08 6.22
N LEU A 127 -0.88 12.68 5.92
CA LEU A 127 -1.56 13.60 6.84
C LEU A 127 -2.01 12.92 8.12
N PHE A 128 -2.46 11.67 8.05
CA PHE A 128 -2.79 10.87 9.22
C PHE A 128 -1.57 10.60 10.11
N ASN A 129 -0.44 10.20 9.53
CA ASN A 129 0.79 9.98 10.28
C ASN A 129 1.26 11.28 10.95
N LYS A 130 1.16 12.41 10.25
CA LYS A 130 1.46 13.74 10.81
C LYS A 130 0.54 14.08 11.99
N ALA A 131 -0.76 13.81 11.88
CA ALA A 131 -1.70 14.01 12.99
C ALA A 131 -1.34 13.13 14.21
N GLN A 132 -0.89 11.89 13.99
CA GLN A 132 -0.40 11.02 15.06
C GLN A 132 0.89 11.56 15.71
N GLU A 133 1.84 12.06 14.92
CA GLU A 133 3.07 12.65 15.42
C GLU A 133 2.81 13.91 16.28
N GLU A 134 1.92 14.79 15.83
CA GLU A 134 1.50 15.97 16.60
C GLU A 134 0.73 15.58 17.88
N PHE A 135 -0.07 14.50 17.83
CA PHE A 135 -0.77 13.96 19.00
C PHE A 135 0.22 13.45 20.05
N LEU A 136 1.21 12.66 19.62
CA LEU A 136 2.29 12.16 20.49
C LEU A 136 3.18 13.28 21.03
N SER A 137 3.25 14.41 20.32
CA SER A 137 3.97 15.61 20.74
C SER A 137 3.13 16.59 21.58
N GLU A 138 1.88 16.22 21.92
CA GLU A 138 0.95 16.99 22.75
C GLU A 138 0.63 18.40 22.19
N ARG A 139 0.55 18.51 20.86
CA ARG A 139 0.23 19.72 20.09
C ARG A 139 -1.18 19.65 19.52
N TYR A 140 -2.16 19.56 20.41
CA TYR A 140 -3.56 19.30 20.05
C TYR A 140 -4.20 20.42 19.22
N GLU A 141 -3.66 21.63 19.28
CA GLU A 141 -4.20 22.82 18.64
C GLU A 141 -4.10 22.74 17.10
N ASN A 142 -3.10 22.03 16.57
CA ASN A 142 -2.84 21.93 15.12
C ASN A 142 -3.56 20.76 14.45
N ILE A 143 -4.00 19.77 15.23
CA ILE A 143 -4.49 18.50 14.71
C ILE A 143 -5.84 18.62 13.97
N PRO A 144 -6.82 19.44 14.42
CA PRO A 144 -8.09 19.61 13.71
C PRO A 144 -7.91 20.04 12.24
N ASP A 145 -6.99 20.97 11.98
CA ASP A 145 -6.70 21.45 10.62
C ASP A 145 -6.09 20.33 9.74
N ILE A 146 -5.19 19.52 10.31
CA ILE A 146 -4.58 18.37 9.61
C ILE A 146 -5.63 17.30 9.29
N ILE A 147 -6.55 17.03 10.22
CA ILE A 147 -7.63 16.07 10.05
C ILE A 147 -8.62 16.56 8.97
N GLU A 148 -8.96 17.84 8.96
CA GLU A 148 -9.80 18.43 7.91
C GLU A 148 -9.14 18.31 6.52
N GLU A 149 -7.83 18.60 6.42
CA GLU A 149 -7.08 18.42 5.17
C GLU A 149 -7.05 16.94 4.73
N ALA A 150 -6.93 16.01 5.69
CA ALA A 150 -6.96 14.58 5.41
C ALA A 150 -8.33 14.15 4.85
N TYR A 151 -9.43 14.57 5.49
CA TYR A 151 -10.78 14.29 4.99
C TYR A 151 -11.04 14.87 3.60
N LYS A 152 -10.57 16.10 3.35
CA LYS A 152 -10.66 16.72 2.04
C LYS A 152 -9.91 15.89 0.99
N THR A 153 -8.69 15.46 1.31
CA THR A 153 -7.87 14.61 0.43
C THR A 153 -8.55 13.27 0.15
N ILE A 154 -9.09 12.60 1.17
CA ILE A 154 -9.87 11.35 1.02
C ILE A 154 -11.08 11.56 0.09
N SER A 155 -11.78 12.68 0.25
CA SER A 155 -12.94 13.03 -0.58
C SER A 155 -12.55 13.24 -2.03
N GLU A 156 -11.46 13.97 -2.28
CA GLU A 156 -10.91 14.22 -3.61
C GLU A 156 -10.46 12.93 -4.29
N GLU A 157 -9.71 12.07 -3.59
CA GLU A 157 -9.27 10.77 -4.11
C GLU A 157 -10.47 9.86 -4.42
N SER A 158 -11.45 9.78 -3.53
CA SER A 158 -12.68 9.00 -3.72
C SER A 158 -13.49 9.49 -4.93
N ALA A 159 -13.54 10.81 -5.13
CA ALA A 159 -14.19 11.42 -6.28
C ALA A 159 -13.45 11.11 -7.59
N LEU A 160 -12.12 11.16 -7.59
CA LEU A 160 -11.29 10.76 -8.75
C LEU A 160 -11.49 9.29 -9.10
N ASP A 161 -11.49 8.42 -8.10
CA ASP A 161 -11.70 6.97 -8.27
C ASP A 161 -13.06 6.67 -8.91
N THR A 162 -14.09 7.37 -8.43
CA THR A 162 -15.46 7.27 -8.97
C THR A 162 -15.51 7.80 -10.40
N ARG A 163 -14.86 8.94 -10.68
CA ARG A 163 -14.79 9.50 -12.04
C ARG A 163 -14.09 8.55 -13.00
N ILE A 164 -12.97 7.96 -12.61
CA ILE A 164 -12.21 6.99 -13.42
C ILE A 164 -13.05 5.75 -13.69
N LYS A 165 -13.70 5.18 -12.67
CA LYS A 165 -14.59 4.01 -12.83
C LYS A 165 -15.75 4.32 -13.77
N THR A 166 -16.42 5.45 -13.59
CA THR A 166 -17.51 5.89 -14.46
C THR A 166 -17.03 6.14 -15.89
N PHE A 167 -15.90 6.83 -16.07
CA PHE A 167 -15.31 7.08 -17.38
C PHE A 167 -14.94 5.76 -18.08
N TYR A 168 -14.37 4.81 -17.36
CA TYR A 168 -14.04 3.49 -17.92
C TYR A 168 -15.30 2.72 -18.31
N LEU A 169 -16.34 2.70 -17.47
CA LEU A 169 -17.61 2.04 -17.77
C LEU A 169 -18.29 2.68 -19.00
N LEU A 170 -18.33 4.00 -19.08
CA LEU A 170 -18.90 4.72 -20.22
C LEU A 170 -18.08 4.49 -21.50
N SER A 171 -16.75 4.57 -21.41
CA SER A 171 -15.86 4.36 -22.57
C SER A 171 -15.94 2.93 -23.08
N THR A 172 -15.90 1.94 -22.19
CA THR A 172 -16.01 0.52 -22.57
C THR A 172 -17.38 0.19 -23.14
N ALA A 173 -18.47 0.69 -22.55
CA ALA A 173 -19.81 0.52 -23.09
C ALA A 173 -19.93 1.15 -24.49
N THR A 174 -19.37 2.35 -24.68
CA THR A 174 -19.38 3.06 -25.98
C THR A 174 -18.58 2.30 -27.03
N ILE A 175 -17.37 1.83 -26.69
CA ILE A 175 -16.52 1.04 -27.59
C ILE A 175 -17.22 -0.28 -27.95
N ILE A 176 -17.73 -1.01 -26.97
CA ILE A 176 -18.44 -2.29 -27.21
C ILE A 176 -19.66 -2.05 -28.10
N ASN A 177 -20.41 -0.99 -27.86
CA ASN A 177 -21.57 -0.66 -28.67
C ASN A 177 -21.17 -0.28 -30.11
N PHE A 178 -20.10 0.49 -30.28
CA PHE A 178 -19.53 0.82 -31.59
C PHE A 178 -19.14 -0.45 -32.38
N PHE A 179 -18.47 -1.41 -31.74
CA PHE A 179 -18.13 -2.70 -32.37
C PHE A 179 -19.38 -3.52 -32.69
N LYS A 180 -20.40 -3.54 -31.81
CA LYS A 180 -21.65 -4.27 -32.05
C LYS A 180 -22.46 -3.70 -33.21
N ILE A 181 -22.53 -2.38 -33.33
CA ILE A 181 -23.28 -1.71 -34.42
C ILE A 181 -22.53 -1.88 -35.74
N ASN A 182 -21.20 -1.67 -35.75
CA ASN A 182 -20.41 -1.58 -36.97
C ASN A 182 -19.61 -2.85 -37.31
N TRP A 183 -19.95 -4.02 -36.74
CA TRP A 183 -19.12 -5.23 -36.90
C TRP A 183 -18.92 -5.64 -38.36
N LYS A 184 -19.93 -5.45 -39.23
CA LYS A 184 -19.85 -5.77 -40.66
C LYS A 184 -18.87 -4.86 -41.40
N GLU A 185 -18.93 -3.56 -41.13
CA GLU A 185 -18.01 -2.57 -41.74
C GLU A 185 -16.57 -2.80 -41.29
N ILE A 186 -16.36 -3.06 -40.00
CA ILE A 186 -15.04 -3.36 -39.44
C ILE A 186 -14.44 -4.61 -40.11
N VAL A 187 -15.21 -5.68 -40.27
CA VAL A 187 -14.76 -6.90 -40.96
C VAL A 187 -14.42 -6.62 -42.43
N SER A 188 -15.22 -5.81 -43.12
CA SER A 188 -14.95 -5.40 -44.51
C SER A 188 -13.64 -4.62 -44.64
N ILE A 189 -13.41 -3.63 -43.77
CA ILE A 189 -12.18 -2.84 -43.73
C ILE A 189 -10.97 -3.73 -43.43
N ILE A 190 -11.08 -4.67 -42.48
CA ILE A 190 -10.01 -5.62 -42.16
C ILE A 190 -9.67 -6.48 -43.39
N TRP A 191 -10.66 -6.97 -44.13
CA TRP A 191 -10.44 -7.72 -45.37
C TRP A 191 -9.72 -6.90 -46.44
N ILE A 192 -10.14 -5.65 -46.64
CA ILE A 192 -9.48 -4.72 -47.57
C ILE A 192 -8.02 -4.49 -47.16
N LEU A 193 -7.74 -4.29 -45.87
CA LEU A 193 -6.39 -4.12 -45.35
C LEU A 193 -5.52 -5.37 -45.54
N ILE A 194 -6.07 -6.58 -45.40
CA ILE A 194 -5.36 -7.84 -45.66
C ILE A 194 -4.99 -7.98 -47.14
N ILE A 195 -5.93 -7.69 -48.06
CA ILE A 195 -5.68 -7.72 -49.51
C ILE A 195 -4.63 -6.66 -49.88
N LEU A 196 -4.77 -5.44 -49.36
CA LEU A 196 -3.83 -4.35 -49.59
C LEU A 196 -2.44 -4.71 -49.07
N TYR A 197 -2.33 -5.28 -47.87
CA TYR A 197 -1.07 -5.78 -47.33
C TYR A 197 -0.45 -6.85 -48.22
N TRP A 198 -1.24 -7.81 -48.72
CA TRP A 198 -0.75 -8.86 -49.61
C TRP A 198 -0.19 -8.30 -50.93
N LEU A 199 -0.89 -7.35 -51.54
CA LEU A 199 -0.45 -6.67 -52.77
C LEU A 199 0.81 -5.82 -52.55
N LEU A 200 0.89 -5.10 -51.43
CA LEU A 200 2.00 -4.19 -51.14
C LEU A 200 3.22 -4.88 -50.54
N ASN A 201 3.10 -6.08 -49.96
CA ASN A 201 4.19 -6.77 -49.27
C ASN A 201 5.44 -6.93 -50.17
N LYS A 202 5.26 -7.25 -51.46
CA LYS A 202 6.38 -7.33 -52.41
C LYS A 202 7.09 -5.98 -52.60
N LYS A 203 6.33 -4.92 -52.89
CA LYS A 203 6.87 -3.55 -53.05
C LYS A 203 7.57 -3.07 -51.79
N ILE A 204 6.98 -3.31 -50.62
CA ILE A 204 7.56 -2.94 -49.32
C ILE A 204 8.90 -3.65 -49.09
N ARG A 205 8.99 -4.97 -49.36
CA ARG A 205 10.25 -5.72 -49.22
C ARG A 205 11.34 -5.20 -50.14
N ILE A 206 11.00 -4.91 -51.41
CA ILE A 206 11.94 -4.32 -52.37
C ILE A 206 12.42 -2.96 -51.85
N MET A 207 11.50 -2.09 -51.42
CA MET A 207 11.85 -0.78 -50.85
C MET A 207 12.80 -0.90 -49.64
N PHE A 208 12.58 -1.86 -48.74
CA PHE A 208 13.49 -2.09 -47.62
C PHE A 208 14.88 -2.55 -48.06
N ILE A 209 14.98 -3.40 -49.08
CA ILE A 209 16.28 -3.82 -49.63
C ILE A 209 16.98 -2.67 -50.34
N ASP A 210 16.25 -1.87 -51.11
CA ASP A 210 16.80 -0.71 -51.81
C ASP A 210 17.35 0.32 -50.83
N ARG A 211 16.65 0.55 -49.71
CA ARG A 211 17.16 1.37 -48.60
C ARG A 211 18.46 0.79 -48.01
N LYS A 212 18.54 -0.53 -47.80
CA LYS A 212 19.76 -1.19 -47.30
C LYS A 212 20.93 -1.07 -48.29
N ILE A 213 20.68 -1.24 -49.58
CA ILE A 213 21.68 -1.07 -50.64
C ILE A 213 22.18 0.38 -50.66
N LYS A 214 21.26 1.35 -50.62
CA LYS A 214 21.59 2.78 -50.57
C LYS A 214 22.45 3.10 -49.35
N ASN A 215 22.06 2.64 -48.17
CA ASN A 215 22.81 2.87 -46.93
C ASN A 215 24.21 2.25 -47.00
N ALA A 216 24.34 1.01 -47.47
CA ALA A 216 25.65 0.36 -47.64
C ALA A 216 26.56 1.13 -48.61
N LYS A 217 26.02 1.69 -49.71
CA LYS A 217 26.78 2.55 -50.63
C LYS A 217 27.21 3.87 -50.00
N LEU A 218 26.34 4.49 -49.19
CA LEU A 218 26.68 5.70 -48.45
C LEU A 218 27.79 5.43 -47.42
N GLU A 219 27.70 4.33 -46.67
CA GLU A 219 28.74 3.91 -45.73
C GLU A 219 30.10 3.70 -46.41
N ILE A 220 30.12 3.02 -47.58
CA ILE A 220 31.36 2.88 -48.38
C ILE A 220 31.91 4.25 -48.77
N THR A 221 31.05 5.18 -49.17
CA THR A 221 31.48 6.53 -49.58
C THR A 221 32.08 7.29 -48.40
N VAL A 222 31.46 7.22 -47.23
CA VAL A 222 31.98 7.82 -46.00
C VAL A 222 33.32 7.19 -45.60
N LEU A 223 33.44 5.86 -45.64
CA LEU A 223 34.70 5.16 -45.32
C LEU A 223 35.83 5.54 -46.28
N LYS A 224 35.55 5.68 -47.58
CA LYS A 224 36.54 6.16 -48.56
C LYS A 224 37.00 7.58 -48.27
N ASN A 225 36.07 8.47 -47.90
CA ASN A 225 36.42 9.84 -47.51
C ASN A 225 37.24 9.88 -46.22
N LEU A 226 36.95 9.00 -45.25
CA LEU A 226 37.75 8.86 -44.03
C LEU A 226 39.17 8.35 -44.33
N ILE A 227 39.32 7.37 -45.23
CA ILE A 227 40.65 6.92 -45.70
C ILE A 227 41.40 8.10 -46.34
N LYS A 228 40.77 8.85 -47.24
CA LYS A 228 41.38 10.01 -47.90
C LYS A 228 41.84 11.07 -46.89
N ARG A 229 40.98 11.42 -45.94
CA ARG A 229 41.33 12.37 -44.86
C ARG A 229 42.47 11.85 -43.97
N THR A 230 42.46 10.56 -43.64
CA THR A 230 43.54 9.93 -42.87
C THR A 230 44.87 9.96 -43.62
N GLN A 231 44.84 9.79 -44.95
CA GLN A 231 46.02 9.94 -45.82
C GLN A 231 46.51 11.38 -45.84
N GLU A 232 45.63 12.37 -45.98
CA GLU A 232 45.99 13.79 -45.93
C GLU A 232 46.62 14.18 -44.57
N GLU A 233 46.03 13.71 -43.46
CA GLU A 233 46.55 13.94 -42.11
C GLU A 233 47.94 13.33 -41.88
N TYR A 234 48.23 12.19 -42.50
CA TYR A 234 49.54 11.54 -42.40
C TYR A 234 50.59 12.18 -43.32
N PHE A 235 50.31 12.29 -44.63
CA PHE A 235 51.30 12.68 -45.62
C PHE A 235 51.53 14.19 -45.74
N HIS A 236 50.50 15.02 -45.45
CA HIS A 236 50.63 16.47 -45.58
C HIS A 236 50.77 17.16 -44.23
N LEU A 237 50.00 16.73 -43.24
CA LEU A 237 49.97 17.40 -41.94
C LEU A 237 50.93 16.78 -40.91
N PHE A 238 51.43 15.56 -41.14
CA PHE A 238 52.25 14.79 -40.19
C PHE A 238 51.61 14.71 -38.78
N ASN A 239 50.27 14.77 -38.72
CA ASN A 239 49.52 14.89 -37.46
C ASN A 239 49.28 13.55 -36.77
N ILE A 240 49.54 12.43 -37.45
CA ILE A 240 49.31 11.08 -36.91
C ILE A 240 50.57 10.21 -37.05
N PRO A 241 50.91 9.39 -36.04
CA PRO A 241 52.03 8.45 -36.13
C PRO A 241 51.73 7.34 -37.14
N GLU A 242 52.77 6.81 -37.78
CA GLU A 242 52.70 5.83 -38.86
C GLU A 242 51.90 4.56 -38.48
N GLU A 243 52.14 4.02 -37.29
CA GLU A 243 51.41 2.85 -36.79
C GLU A 243 49.89 3.09 -36.75
N LEU A 244 49.47 4.28 -36.29
CA LEU A 244 48.05 4.64 -36.18
C LEU A 244 47.41 4.85 -37.56
N TYR A 245 48.18 5.40 -38.51
CA TYR A 245 47.76 5.51 -39.91
C TYR A 245 47.43 4.13 -40.49
N PHE A 246 48.35 3.16 -40.37
CA PHE A 246 48.14 1.81 -40.90
C PHE A 246 46.95 1.10 -40.25
N ILE A 247 46.80 1.19 -38.93
CA ILE A 247 45.67 0.59 -38.20
C ILE A 247 44.33 1.15 -38.70
N ARG A 248 44.22 2.47 -38.86
CA ARG A 248 42.99 3.12 -39.34
C ARG A 248 42.65 2.71 -40.77
N VAL A 249 43.64 2.76 -41.68
CA VAL A 249 43.45 2.39 -43.09
C VAL A 249 43.08 0.92 -43.25
N GLU A 250 43.73 0.02 -42.50
CA GLU A 250 43.42 -1.41 -42.50
C GLU A 250 41.99 -1.65 -42.02
N LYS A 251 41.59 -1.02 -40.90
CA LYS A 251 40.23 -1.17 -40.35
C LYS A 251 39.15 -0.64 -41.30
N PHE A 252 39.36 0.53 -41.90
CA PHE A 252 38.41 1.05 -42.90
C PHE A 252 38.33 0.16 -44.14
N SER A 253 39.46 -0.39 -44.58
CA SER A 253 39.50 -1.33 -45.71
C SER A 253 38.77 -2.64 -45.40
N GLU A 254 38.90 -3.16 -44.17
CA GLU A 254 38.16 -4.31 -43.67
C GLU A 254 36.64 -4.06 -43.71
N PHE A 255 36.18 -2.88 -43.25
CA PHE A 255 34.76 -2.51 -43.32
C PHE A 255 34.26 -2.36 -44.75
N ILE A 256 35.04 -1.74 -45.65
CA ILE A 256 34.70 -1.63 -47.06
C ILE A 256 34.58 -3.02 -47.68
N ARG A 257 35.52 -3.93 -47.42
CA ARG A 257 35.46 -5.33 -47.90
C ARG A 257 34.20 -6.03 -47.41
N ASN A 258 33.86 -5.90 -46.13
CA ASN A 258 32.65 -6.48 -45.55
C ASN A 258 31.36 -5.93 -46.19
N LEU A 259 31.28 -4.62 -46.43
CA LEU A 259 30.13 -3.99 -47.11
C LEU A 259 30.05 -4.42 -48.58
N ASN A 260 31.19 -4.49 -49.28
CA ASN A 260 31.27 -4.97 -50.65
C ASN A 260 30.87 -6.45 -50.78
N SER A 261 31.14 -7.30 -49.78
CA SER A 261 30.63 -8.68 -49.77
C SER A 261 29.12 -8.77 -49.50
N ARG A 262 28.53 -7.81 -48.79
CA ARG A 262 27.09 -7.79 -48.49
C ARG A 262 26.23 -7.24 -49.62
N LEU A 263 26.74 -6.25 -50.35
CA LEU A 263 26.04 -5.64 -51.50
C LEU A 263 25.55 -6.66 -52.54
N PRO A 264 26.35 -7.62 -53.04
CA PRO A 264 25.88 -8.59 -54.02
C PRO A 264 24.76 -9.48 -53.47
N LEU A 265 24.85 -9.87 -52.20
CA LEU A 265 23.78 -10.65 -51.53
C LEU A 265 22.47 -9.85 -51.42
N LEU A 266 22.54 -8.53 -51.22
CA LEU A 266 21.36 -7.67 -51.21
C LEU A 266 20.80 -7.44 -52.62
N MET A 267 21.67 -7.31 -53.62
CA MET A 267 21.28 -7.18 -55.03
C MET A 267 20.63 -8.46 -55.56
N GLU A 268 21.16 -9.63 -55.21
CA GLU A 268 20.57 -10.94 -55.53
C GLU A 268 19.19 -11.09 -54.86
N LYS A 269 19.05 -10.72 -53.58
CA LYS A 269 17.75 -10.70 -52.89
C LYS A 269 16.76 -9.73 -53.52
N ARG A 270 17.23 -8.62 -54.08
CA ARG A 270 16.38 -7.67 -54.82
C ARG A 270 15.91 -8.29 -56.13
N ALA A 271 16.82 -8.88 -56.91
CA ALA A 271 16.53 -9.50 -58.20
C ALA A 271 15.52 -10.65 -58.06
N THR A 272 15.72 -11.53 -57.08
CA THR A 272 14.78 -12.62 -56.76
C THR A 272 13.38 -12.12 -56.40
N LEU A 273 13.26 -11.01 -55.66
CA LEU A 273 11.95 -10.42 -55.32
C LEU A 273 11.30 -9.65 -56.47
N GLN A 274 12.07 -9.15 -57.43
CA GLN A 274 11.56 -8.49 -58.64
C GLN A 274 10.99 -9.49 -59.66
N GLY A 275 11.18 -10.80 -59.43
CA GLY A 275 10.77 -11.81 -60.41
C GLY A 275 11.61 -11.81 -61.68
N LEU A 276 12.77 -11.14 -61.67
CA LEU A 276 13.75 -11.13 -62.76
C LEU A 276 14.55 -12.45 -62.83
N GLU A 277 13.99 -13.56 -62.34
CA GLU A 277 14.45 -14.91 -62.66
C GLU A 277 13.92 -15.32 -64.05
N GLU A 278 14.16 -14.47 -65.06
CA GLU A 278 14.01 -14.88 -66.44
C GLU A 278 15.41 -15.05 -67.05
N THR A 279 15.68 -16.29 -67.47
CA THR A 279 16.59 -16.65 -68.57
C THR A 279 18.11 -16.65 -68.32
N GLY A 280 18.56 -16.88 -67.09
CA GLY A 280 19.92 -17.39 -66.84
C GLY A 280 19.88 -18.91 -66.66
N GLU A 281 20.08 -19.65 -67.75
CA GLU A 281 20.32 -21.11 -67.84
C GLU A 281 20.38 -21.83 -66.48
N LYS A 282 19.25 -22.44 -66.10
CA LYS A 282 19.15 -23.28 -64.92
C LYS A 282 20.13 -24.45 -65.10
N ILE A 283 21.36 -24.34 -64.58
CA ILE A 283 22.07 -25.54 -64.13
C ILE A 283 21.22 -26.04 -62.96
N PRO A 284 20.46 -27.14 -63.10
CA PRO A 284 19.54 -27.55 -62.07
C PRO A 284 20.34 -27.76 -60.78
N LEU A 285 19.89 -27.15 -59.68
CA LEU A 285 20.49 -27.33 -58.36
C LEU A 285 20.61 -28.84 -57.99
N ARG A 286 19.77 -29.69 -58.61
CA ARG A 286 19.83 -31.15 -58.56
C ARG A 286 21.14 -31.73 -59.11
N GLU A 287 21.76 -31.15 -60.13
CA GLU A 287 23.04 -31.64 -60.68
C GLU A 287 24.23 -31.26 -59.80
N ARG A 288 24.31 -30.03 -59.27
CA ARG A 288 25.36 -29.67 -58.30
C ARG A 288 25.25 -30.45 -56.99
N VAL A 289 24.03 -30.79 -56.55
CA VAL A 289 23.82 -31.65 -55.38
C VAL A 289 24.18 -33.10 -55.70
N LYS A 290 23.84 -33.63 -56.88
CA LYS A 290 24.27 -34.97 -57.31
C LYS A 290 25.78 -35.09 -57.42
N GLU A 291 26.47 -34.08 -57.94
CA GLU A 291 27.92 -34.07 -58.10
C GLU A 291 28.65 -34.01 -56.75
N LYS A 292 28.14 -33.18 -55.81
CA LYS A 292 28.63 -33.17 -54.43
C LYS A 292 28.36 -34.49 -53.70
N PHE A 293 27.19 -35.11 -53.89
CA PHE A 293 26.89 -36.43 -53.30
C PHE A 293 27.73 -37.57 -53.91
N LYS A 294 28.03 -37.51 -55.21
CA LYS A 294 28.88 -38.50 -55.89
C LYS A 294 30.33 -38.44 -55.40
N ASN A 295 30.85 -37.23 -55.15
CA ASN A 295 32.17 -37.02 -54.55
C ASN A 295 32.23 -37.38 -53.05
N LEU A 296 31.12 -37.25 -52.32
CA LEU A 296 31.05 -37.72 -50.93
C LEU A 296 30.97 -39.26 -50.84
N PHE A 297 30.25 -39.92 -51.74
CA PHE A 297 30.12 -41.39 -51.74
C PHE A 297 31.38 -42.12 -52.24
N SER A 298 32.17 -41.53 -53.14
CA SER A 298 33.45 -42.12 -53.57
C SER A 298 34.51 -42.14 -52.46
N VAL A 299 34.45 -41.20 -51.51
CA VAL A 299 35.31 -41.16 -50.33
C VAL A 299 34.91 -42.26 -49.32
N PHE A 300 33.63 -42.60 -49.22
CA PHE A 300 33.16 -43.65 -48.32
C PHE A 300 33.36 -45.07 -48.86
N LYS A 301 33.37 -45.28 -50.19
CA LYS A 301 33.57 -46.61 -50.79
C LYS A 301 35.01 -47.13 -50.77
N LYS A 302 35.99 -46.33 -50.34
CA LYS A 302 37.42 -46.73 -50.33
C LYS A 302 37.91 -47.28 -48.98
N LYS A 303 37.02 -47.50 -47.99
CA LYS A 303 37.42 -47.85 -46.61
C LYS A 303 36.89 -49.18 -46.05
N GLU A 304 36.45 -50.09 -46.91
CA GLU A 304 36.09 -51.46 -46.53
C GLU A 304 36.82 -52.48 -47.40
N LYS A 305 38.14 -52.61 -47.21
CA LYS A 305 38.88 -53.86 -47.42
C LYS A 305 40.02 -53.93 -46.40
N GLY A 306 39.84 -54.76 -45.38
CA GLY A 306 40.94 -55.42 -44.68
C GLY A 306 40.78 -56.93 -44.83
N PRO A 307 41.61 -57.78 -44.20
CA PRO A 307 42.92 -57.54 -43.61
C PRO A 307 44.01 -58.46 -44.23
N GLY A 308 45.29 -58.09 -44.10
CA GLY A 308 46.40 -58.97 -44.48
C GLY A 308 47.53 -58.84 -43.46
N LEU A 309 47.70 -59.86 -42.62
CA LEU A 309 48.86 -60.07 -41.76
C LEU A 309 50.13 -60.14 -42.62
N LEU A 310 51.19 -59.43 -42.20
CA LEU A 310 52.58 -59.88 -42.31
C LEU A 310 53.48 -59.02 -41.39
N GLU A 311 54.48 -59.71 -40.86
CA GLU A 311 55.45 -59.36 -39.83
C GLU A 311 56.49 -58.28 -40.24
N PRO A 312 57.35 -57.81 -39.31
CA PRO A 312 57.86 -56.44 -39.28
C PRO A 312 59.20 -56.24 -40.00
N PRO A 313 59.41 -55.11 -40.69
CA PRO A 313 60.74 -54.61 -40.97
C PRO A 313 61.14 -53.52 -39.97
N GLN A 314 62.38 -53.67 -39.51
CA GLN A 314 63.06 -52.87 -38.54
C GLN A 314 63.25 -51.41 -38.98
N ALA A 315 63.17 -50.54 -37.98
CA ALA A 315 63.76 -49.21 -37.83
C ALA A 315 64.35 -48.54 -39.09
N LYS A 316 63.65 -47.50 -39.56
CA LYS A 316 64.28 -46.24 -39.94
C LYS A 316 63.50 -45.09 -39.30
N GLU A 317 64.23 -44.27 -38.55
CA GLU A 317 63.76 -43.01 -38.00
C GLU A 317 63.35 -42.07 -39.14
N GLU A 318 62.05 -41.81 -39.24
CA GLU A 318 61.55 -40.64 -39.95
C GLU A 318 60.53 -39.94 -39.03
N ARG A 319 60.81 -38.65 -38.76
CA ARG A 319 60.01 -37.80 -37.87
C ARG A 319 58.54 -37.80 -38.27
N ILE A 320 57.69 -38.30 -37.38
CA ILE A 320 56.24 -38.23 -37.48
C ILE A 320 55.78 -36.81 -37.10
N GLU A 321 55.27 -36.05 -38.07
CA GLU A 321 54.44 -34.89 -37.81
C GLU A 321 53.04 -35.31 -37.34
N GLU A 322 52.57 -34.65 -36.29
CA GLU A 322 51.39 -35.00 -35.51
C GLU A 322 50.05 -34.79 -36.26
N PRO A 323 49.11 -35.76 -36.30
CA PRO A 323 47.73 -35.48 -36.66
C PRO A 323 46.91 -35.12 -35.39
N LYS A 324 47.14 -33.94 -34.79
CA LYS A 324 46.46 -33.52 -33.54
C LYS A 324 45.18 -32.68 -33.68
N LYS A 325 44.67 -32.38 -34.88
CA LYS A 325 43.53 -31.44 -35.02
C LYS A 325 42.14 -32.06 -35.15
N GLY A 326 42.02 -33.32 -35.58
CA GLY A 326 40.70 -33.98 -35.77
C GLY A 326 40.06 -34.52 -34.49
N PHE A 327 40.86 -35.11 -33.60
CA PHE A 327 40.38 -35.80 -32.40
C PHE A 327 39.84 -34.83 -31.33
N TRP A 328 40.47 -33.66 -31.18
CA TRP A 328 40.00 -32.61 -30.27
C TRP A 328 38.67 -31.97 -30.69
N TYR A 329 38.35 -31.97 -31.99
CA TYR A 329 37.09 -31.42 -32.49
C TYR A 329 35.89 -32.31 -32.14
N LEU A 330 36.05 -33.63 -32.22
CA LEU A 330 35.05 -34.61 -31.79
C LEU A 330 34.84 -34.62 -30.27
N LEU A 331 35.92 -34.56 -29.49
CA LEU A 331 35.83 -34.45 -28.02
C LEU A 331 35.17 -33.14 -27.57
N ARG A 332 35.43 -32.01 -28.25
CA ARG A 332 34.78 -30.73 -27.96
C ARG A 332 33.27 -30.78 -28.23
N HIS A 333 32.83 -31.46 -29.28
CA HIS A 333 31.41 -31.66 -29.56
C HIS A 333 30.72 -32.57 -28.52
N ILE A 334 31.34 -33.69 -28.12
CA ILE A 334 30.80 -34.58 -27.09
C ILE A 334 30.70 -33.87 -25.73
N TYR A 335 31.71 -33.06 -25.36
CA TYR A 335 31.68 -32.30 -24.10
C TYR A 335 30.61 -31.19 -24.13
N SER A 336 30.42 -30.52 -25.28
CA SER A 336 29.35 -29.53 -25.45
C SER A 336 27.95 -30.14 -25.33
N PHE A 337 27.76 -31.37 -25.81
CA PHE A 337 26.48 -32.08 -25.75
C PHE A 337 26.13 -32.53 -24.33
N LYS A 338 27.13 -32.95 -23.53
CA LYS A 338 26.94 -33.30 -22.11
C LYS A 338 26.53 -32.07 -21.29
N ARG A 339 27.15 -30.91 -21.56
CA ARG A 339 26.78 -29.63 -20.94
C ARG A 339 25.37 -29.17 -21.35
N PHE A 340 24.99 -29.39 -22.61
CA PHE A 340 23.63 -29.11 -23.09
C PHE A 340 22.57 -30.01 -22.43
N LYS A 341 22.83 -31.32 -22.26
CA LYS A 341 21.94 -32.23 -21.52
C LYS A 341 21.75 -31.82 -20.06
N SER A 342 22.84 -31.41 -19.39
CA SER A 342 22.77 -30.88 -18.01
C SER A 342 21.91 -29.61 -17.93
N ALA A 343 22.12 -28.67 -18.85
CA ALA A 343 21.33 -27.43 -18.93
C ALA A 343 19.84 -27.70 -19.19
N LEU A 344 19.50 -28.67 -20.04
CA LEU A 344 18.11 -29.09 -20.26
C LEU A 344 17.47 -29.72 -19.02
N GLY A 345 18.25 -30.46 -18.22
CA GLY A 345 17.81 -31.01 -16.93
C GLY A 345 17.44 -29.91 -15.93
N GLU A 346 18.30 -28.90 -15.79
CA GLU A 346 18.04 -27.74 -14.93
C GLU A 346 16.81 -26.94 -15.40
N ILE A 347 16.62 -26.78 -16.71
CA ILE A 347 15.45 -26.08 -17.26
C ILE A 347 14.16 -26.86 -16.96
N LYS A 348 14.18 -28.20 -17.03
CA LYS A 348 13.03 -29.03 -16.65
C LYS A 348 12.71 -28.92 -15.16
N GLN A 349 13.71 -29.01 -14.29
CA GLN A 349 13.53 -28.83 -12.84
C GLN A 349 12.98 -27.44 -12.50
N LYS A 350 13.53 -26.37 -13.10
CA LYS A 350 13.01 -24.99 -12.91
C LYS A 350 11.57 -24.83 -13.39
N LYS A 351 11.16 -25.52 -14.47
CA LYS A 351 9.77 -25.53 -14.94
C LYS A 351 8.84 -26.25 -13.96
N GLU A 352 9.27 -27.38 -13.38
CA GLU A 352 8.49 -28.11 -12.37
C GLU A 352 8.37 -27.33 -11.07
N GLU A 353 9.45 -26.72 -10.58
CA GLU A 353 9.40 -25.84 -9.41
C GLU A 353 8.46 -24.66 -9.64
N LYS A 354 8.50 -24.04 -10.83
CA LYS A 354 7.59 -22.95 -11.18
C LYS A 354 6.13 -23.41 -11.20
N LYS A 355 5.84 -24.62 -11.69
CA LYS A 355 4.49 -25.22 -11.63
C LYS A 355 4.03 -25.42 -10.18
N LYS A 356 4.87 -26.03 -9.33
CA LYS A 356 4.58 -26.23 -7.91
C LYS A 356 4.29 -24.91 -7.19
N ARG A 357 5.08 -23.86 -7.45
CA ARG A 357 4.85 -22.50 -6.89
C ARG A 357 3.54 -21.87 -7.35
N ILE A 358 3.15 -22.07 -8.61
CA ILE A 358 1.87 -21.59 -9.13
C ILE A 358 0.71 -22.31 -8.45
N GLU A 359 0.84 -23.61 -8.21
CA GLU A 359 -0.17 -24.43 -7.54
C GLU A 359 -0.32 -24.07 -6.06
N THR A 360 0.78 -23.87 -5.33
CA THR A 360 0.73 -23.41 -3.94
C THR A 360 0.10 -22.01 -3.83
N MET A 361 0.45 -21.08 -4.72
CA MET A 361 -0.20 -19.75 -4.75
C MET A 361 -1.71 -19.83 -5.05
N LYS A 362 -2.15 -20.76 -5.90
CA LYS A 362 -3.57 -20.97 -6.16
C LYS A 362 -4.30 -21.51 -4.93
N ASN A 363 -3.67 -22.40 -4.17
CA ASN A 363 -4.25 -22.95 -2.94
C ASN A 363 -4.35 -21.88 -1.83
N ILE A 364 -3.30 -21.08 -1.64
CA ILE A 364 -3.30 -19.94 -0.70
C ILE A 364 -4.43 -18.95 -1.05
N LYS A 365 -4.59 -18.59 -2.33
CA LYS A 365 -5.68 -17.70 -2.76
C LYS A 365 -7.07 -18.30 -2.52
N LYS A 366 -7.23 -19.62 -2.68
CA LYS A 366 -8.50 -20.30 -2.38
C LYS A 366 -8.82 -20.26 -0.90
N GLU A 367 -7.84 -20.54 -0.04
CA GLU A 367 -8.00 -20.48 1.42
C GLU A 367 -8.33 -19.06 1.90
N GLU A 368 -7.67 -18.04 1.34
CA GLU A 368 -7.94 -16.64 1.65
C GLU A 368 -9.39 -16.23 1.28
N ILE A 369 -9.90 -16.70 0.13
CA ILE A 369 -11.30 -16.48 -0.27
C ILE A 369 -12.28 -17.16 0.70
N VAL A 370 -11.95 -18.36 1.19
CA VAL A 370 -12.78 -19.06 2.19
C VAL A 370 -12.79 -18.29 3.50
N ARG A 371 -11.63 -17.86 4.02
CA ARG A 371 -11.53 -17.04 5.23
C ARG A 371 -12.33 -15.74 5.13
N LYS A 372 -12.17 -14.98 4.03
CA LYS A 372 -12.94 -13.74 3.79
C LYS A 372 -14.46 -13.99 3.74
N LYS A 373 -14.91 -15.13 3.21
CA LYS A 373 -16.33 -15.50 3.22
C LYS A 373 -16.83 -15.82 4.63
N GLU A 374 -16.03 -16.49 5.45
CA GLU A 374 -16.38 -16.79 6.85
C GLU A 374 -16.41 -15.54 7.72
N GLU A 375 -15.43 -14.65 7.59
CA GLU A 375 -15.42 -13.33 8.25
C GLU A 375 -16.65 -12.52 7.88
N LYS A 376 -17.03 -12.48 6.60
CA LYS A 376 -18.25 -11.80 6.15
C LYS A 376 -19.52 -12.41 6.77
N LYS A 377 -19.57 -13.73 6.98
CA LYS A 377 -20.67 -14.38 7.69
C LYS A 377 -20.68 -14.01 9.18
N ARG A 378 -19.51 -13.99 9.84
CA ARG A 378 -19.37 -13.57 11.25
C ARG A 378 -19.83 -12.12 11.44
N MET A 379 -19.38 -11.20 10.58
CA MET A 379 -19.79 -9.78 10.61
C MET A 379 -21.30 -9.59 10.41
N LYS A 380 -21.92 -10.33 9.48
CA LYS A 380 -23.38 -10.30 9.32
C LYS A 380 -24.12 -10.74 10.60
N LYS A 381 -23.61 -11.77 11.28
CA LYS A 381 -24.18 -12.25 12.56
C LYS A 381 -24.05 -11.20 13.66
N ILE A 382 -22.90 -10.53 13.77
CA ILE A 382 -22.67 -9.44 14.74
C ILE A 382 -23.63 -8.27 14.48
N ILE A 383 -23.80 -7.87 13.22
CA ILE A 383 -24.74 -6.80 12.84
C ILE A 383 -26.18 -7.17 13.21
N GLN A 384 -26.58 -8.42 12.97
CA GLN A 384 -27.92 -8.90 13.34
C GLN A 384 -28.14 -8.85 14.86
N LEU A 385 -27.17 -9.32 15.65
CA LEU A 385 -27.24 -9.27 17.11
C LEU A 385 -27.30 -7.82 17.64
N LYS A 386 -26.57 -6.88 17.02
CA LYS A 386 -26.67 -5.45 17.36
C LYS A 386 -28.07 -4.90 17.12
N LYS A 387 -28.69 -5.22 15.98
CA LYS A 387 -30.08 -4.80 15.66
C LYS A 387 -31.09 -5.38 16.66
N GLU A 388 -30.97 -6.66 16.99
CA GLU A 388 -31.83 -7.31 17.99
C GLU A 388 -31.72 -6.61 19.35
N ARG A 389 -30.50 -6.22 19.76
CA ARG A 389 -30.26 -5.47 21.01
C ARG A 389 -30.89 -4.08 20.98
N GLU A 390 -30.75 -3.35 19.88
CA GLU A 390 -31.37 -2.02 19.73
C GLU A 390 -32.90 -2.10 19.82
N GLU A 391 -33.51 -3.12 19.21
CA GLU A 391 -34.95 -3.37 19.32
C GLU A 391 -35.37 -3.70 20.76
N GLU A 392 -34.59 -4.48 21.50
CA GLU A 392 -34.85 -4.76 22.91
C GLU A 392 -34.76 -3.49 23.77
N ILE A 393 -33.74 -2.65 23.57
CA ILE A 393 -33.57 -1.37 24.25
C ILE A 393 -34.75 -0.44 23.95
N LEU A 394 -35.24 -0.43 22.71
CA LEU A 394 -36.42 0.36 22.35
C LEU A 394 -37.69 -0.16 23.05
N LYS A 395 -37.84 -1.48 23.17
CA LYS A 395 -38.96 -2.10 23.91
C LYS A 395 -38.89 -1.78 25.40
N THR A 396 -37.72 -1.76 26.03
CA THR A 396 -37.57 -1.37 27.45
C THR A 396 -37.85 0.12 27.65
N LYS A 397 -37.31 1.01 26.81
CA LYS A 397 -37.62 2.45 26.85
C LYS A 397 -39.12 2.74 26.71
N LYS A 398 -39.82 2.03 25.82
CA LYS A 398 -41.29 2.13 25.70
C LYS A 398 -42.02 1.67 26.96
N LYS A 399 -41.54 0.63 27.64
CA LYS A 399 -42.10 0.18 28.93
C LYS A 399 -41.87 1.23 30.02
N GLU A 400 -40.67 1.81 30.12
CA GLU A 400 -40.33 2.87 31.06
C GLU A 400 -41.20 4.12 30.85
N GLN A 401 -41.36 4.57 29.60
CA GLN A 401 -42.25 5.69 29.26
C GLN A 401 -43.70 5.44 29.70
N ARG A 402 -44.23 4.22 29.51
CA ARG A 402 -45.57 3.85 30.01
C ARG A 402 -45.65 3.91 31.54
N VAL A 403 -44.62 3.49 32.26
CA VAL A 403 -44.57 3.57 33.73
C VAL A 403 -44.53 5.03 34.20
N LEU A 404 -43.71 5.87 33.57
CA LEU A 404 -43.62 7.30 33.86
C LEU A 404 -44.95 8.02 33.57
N PHE A 405 -45.59 7.72 32.45
CA PHE A 405 -46.90 8.25 32.09
C PHE A 405 -47.97 7.89 33.14
N MET A 406 -48.02 6.62 33.56
CA MET A 406 -48.95 6.17 34.61
C MET A 406 -48.65 6.84 35.96
N ALA A 407 -47.38 7.03 36.31
CA ALA A 407 -47.00 7.77 37.52
C ALA A 407 -47.45 9.24 37.46
N GLY A 408 -47.34 9.89 36.29
CA GLY A 408 -47.86 11.24 36.03
C GLY A 408 -49.39 11.34 36.18
N LEU A 409 -50.14 10.38 35.61
CA LEU A 409 -51.59 10.28 35.78
C LEU A 409 -51.99 10.14 37.25
N ILE A 410 -51.32 9.26 38.01
CA ILE A 410 -51.57 9.10 39.44
C ILE A 410 -51.32 10.41 40.19
N LYS A 411 -50.27 11.17 39.83
CA LYS A 411 -49.95 12.46 40.44
C LYS A 411 -51.05 13.51 40.17
N ARG A 412 -51.59 13.58 38.94
CA ARG A 412 -52.74 14.44 38.58
C ARG A 412 -54.03 14.03 39.28
N ILE A 413 -54.35 12.74 39.33
CA ILE A 413 -55.52 12.25 40.07
C ILE A 413 -55.40 12.64 41.55
N LYS A 414 -54.20 12.53 42.14
CA LYS A 414 -53.94 12.92 43.52
C LYS A 414 -54.13 14.42 43.76
N SER A 415 -53.80 15.29 42.81
CA SER A 415 -54.02 16.74 42.95
C SER A 415 -55.50 17.11 42.83
N ILE A 416 -56.24 16.48 41.92
CA ILE A 416 -57.70 16.66 41.78
C ILE A 416 -58.41 16.23 43.08
N PHE A 417 -58.05 15.07 43.63
CA PHE A 417 -58.64 14.59 44.89
C PHE A 417 -58.24 15.41 46.11
N LYS A 418 -57.09 16.10 46.10
CA LYS A 418 -56.68 16.99 47.21
C LYS A 418 -57.60 18.20 47.38
N LYS A 419 -58.34 18.59 46.32
CA LYS A 419 -59.36 19.67 46.36
C LYS A 419 -60.74 19.21 46.87
N SER A 420 -61.00 17.92 47.01
CA SER A 420 -62.30 17.37 47.46
C SER A 420 -62.23 16.96 48.93
N SER A 421 -62.63 17.85 49.84
CA SER A 421 -62.43 17.75 51.30
C SER A 421 -63.21 16.64 52.03
N HIS A 422 -64.21 15.99 51.42
CA HIS A 422 -65.15 15.11 52.14
C HIS A 422 -64.91 13.58 52.10
N ILE A 423 -63.78 13.06 51.58
CA ILE A 423 -63.58 11.60 51.49
C ILE A 423 -62.20 11.21 52.03
N LYS A 424 -62.02 11.22 53.36
CA LYS A 424 -60.69 11.06 54.00
C LYS A 424 -60.33 9.64 54.45
N LEU A 425 -61.28 8.73 54.72
CA LEU A 425 -60.94 7.50 55.48
C LEU A 425 -60.76 6.18 54.69
N ARG A 426 -61.30 6.02 53.47
CA ARG A 426 -61.08 4.78 52.67
C ARG A 426 -59.91 4.84 51.66
N LYS A 427 -59.28 6.00 51.44
CA LYS A 427 -58.39 6.24 50.28
C LYS A 427 -56.89 6.01 50.53
N SER A 428 -56.42 5.98 51.79
CA SER A 428 -54.98 5.84 52.08
C SER A 428 -54.42 4.44 51.75
N LYS A 429 -55.22 3.38 51.93
CA LYS A 429 -54.84 1.99 51.62
C LYS A 429 -54.65 1.77 50.12
N VAL A 430 -55.53 2.32 49.27
CA VAL A 430 -55.44 2.15 47.81
C VAL A 430 -54.19 2.83 47.23
N ILE A 431 -53.88 4.05 47.69
CA ILE A 431 -52.70 4.80 47.22
C ILE A 431 -51.39 4.12 47.68
N LYS A 432 -51.34 3.59 48.91
CA LYS A 432 -50.19 2.82 49.40
C LYS A 432 -49.99 1.54 48.57
N GLY A 433 -51.06 0.81 48.27
CA GLY A 433 -51.02 -0.40 47.44
C GLY A 433 -50.51 -0.16 46.00
N ILE A 434 -50.95 0.94 45.37
CA ILE A 434 -50.47 1.31 44.02
C ILE A 434 -48.98 1.66 44.04
N LYS A 435 -48.52 2.41 45.06
CA LYS A 435 -47.11 2.81 45.19
C LYS A 435 -46.17 1.63 45.45
N GLN A 436 -46.62 0.63 46.21
CA GLN A 436 -45.89 -0.62 46.41
C GLN A 436 -45.82 -1.46 45.12
N ARG A 437 -46.94 -1.61 44.40
CA ARG A 437 -46.96 -2.35 43.13
C ARG A 437 -46.11 -1.69 42.04
N SER A 438 -46.05 -0.36 41.99
CA SER A 438 -45.19 0.36 41.03
C SER A 438 -43.70 0.21 41.37
N LYS A 439 -43.33 0.29 42.66
CA LYS A 439 -41.94 0.06 43.09
C LYS A 439 -41.47 -1.37 42.80
N ALA A 440 -42.31 -2.38 43.07
CA ALA A 440 -41.99 -3.78 42.79
C ALA A 440 -41.84 -4.07 41.28
N LYS A 441 -42.65 -3.42 40.43
CA LYS A 441 -42.50 -3.51 38.97
C LYS A 441 -41.21 -2.87 38.47
N LEU A 442 -40.85 -1.69 38.99
CA LEU A 442 -39.59 -1.02 38.65
C LEU A 442 -38.37 -1.85 39.06
N SER A 443 -38.34 -2.39 40.28
CA SER A 443 -37.21 -3.22 40.72
C SER A 443 -37.07 -4.51 39.92
N LYS A 444 -38.18 -5.09 39.45
CA LYS A 444 -38.14 -6.27 38.57
C LYS A 444 -37.57 -5.94 37.19
N ILE A 445 -37.91 -4.78 36.63
CA ILE A 445 -37.36 -4.29 35.36
C ILE A 445 -35.86 -4.00 35.47
N ASP A 446 -35.42 -3.36 36.56
CA ASP A 446 -34.00 -3.09 36.80
C ASP A 446 -33.18 -4.37 36.96
N LYS A 447 -33.76 -5.39 37.61
CA LYS A 447 -33.11 -6.70 37.75
C LYS A 447 -32.99 -7.43 36.41
N GLU A 448 -34.06 -7.49 35.62
CA GLU A 448 -34.04 -8.05 34.25
C GLU A 448 -33.02 -7.34 33.35
N ARG A 449 -32.85 -6.02 33.51
CA ARG A 449 -31.85 -5.26 32.75
C ARG A 449 -30.42 -5.64 33.13
N LYS A 450 -30.12 -5.74 34.44
CA LYS A 450 -28.79 -6.13 34.94
C LYS A 450 -28.43 -7.55 34.55
N ASP A 451 -29.37 -8.49 34.66
CA ASP A 451 -29.15 -9.89 34.28
C ASP A 451 -28.79 -10.01 32.78
N LYS A 452 -29.48 -9.27 31.90
CA LYS A 452 -29.17 -9.21 30.46
C LYS A 452 -27.84 -8.53 30.14
N GLU A 453 -27.47 -7.47 30.88
CA GLU A 453 -26.15 -6.82 30.73
C GLU A 453 -25.02 -7.79 31.09
N GLN A 454 -25.19 -8.61 32.13
CA GLN A 454 -24.21 -9.63 32.50
C GLN A 454 -24.11 -10.77 31.47
N GLU A 455 -25.23 -11.25 30.94
CA GLU A 455 -25.24 -12.29 29.90
C GLU A 455 -24.49 -11.84 28.63
N TYR A 456 -24.62 -10.56 28.26
CA TYR A 456 -23.90 -9.97 27.14
C TYR A 456 -22.38 -9.84 27.39
N LEU A 457 -21.98 -9.41 28.59
CA LEU A 457 -20.56 -9.35 28.98
C LEU A 457 -19.92 -10.74 28.96
N TRP A 458 -20.64 -11.75 29.43
CA TRP A 458 -20.19 -13.13 29.40
C TRP A 458 -20.02 -13.66 27.97
N PHE A 459 -20.92 -13.30 27.05
CA PHE A 459 -20.79 -13.63 25.63
C PHE A 459 -19.53 -12.98 24.99
N LEU A 460 -19.26 -11.71 25.28
CA LEU A 460 -18.08 -11.01 24.77
C LEU A 460 -16.76 -11.60 25.29
N LEU A 461 -16.71 -11.96 26.58
CA LEU A 461 -15.56 -12.65 27.18
C LEU A 461 -15.32 -14.00 26.50
N LYS A 462 -16.36 -14.78 26.27
CA LYS A 462 -16.26 -16.08 25.58
C LYS A 462 -15.80 -15.96 24.13
N GLU A 463 -16.16 -14.88 23.42
CA GLU A 463 -15.61 -14.60 22.08
C GLU A 463 -14.15 -14.14 22.11
N ARG A 464 -13.74 -13.39 23.14
CA ARG A 464 -12.34 -13.01 23.35
C ARG A 464 -11.47 -14.23 23.58
N ASP A 465 -11.88 -15.14 24.45
CA ASP A 465 -11.09 -16.34 24.78
C ASP A 465 -10.96 -17.29 23.59
N LYS A 466 -11.99 -17.40 22.75
CA LYS A 466 -11.90 -18.15 21.48
C LYS A 466 -10.89 -17.58 20.48
N LYS A 467 -10.63 -16.27 20.49
CA LYS A 467 -9.55 -15.67 19.68
C LYS A 467 -8.17 -15.97 20.23
N ILE A 468 -8.07 -16.28 21.53
CA ILE A 468 -6.81 -16.62 22.20
C ILE A 468 -6.49 -18.11 22.02
N GLU A 469 -7.51 -18.97 21.96
CA GLU A 469 -7.36 -20.43 21.81
C GLU A 469 -7.24 -20.94 20.37
N GLU A 470 -7.38 -20.12 19.32
CA GLU A 470 -7.00 -20.56 17.96
C GLU A 470 -5.47 -20.77 17.97
N PRO A 471 -4.97 -22.02 17.89
CA PRO A 471 -3.55 -22.28 18.06
C PRO A 471 -2.79 -21.55 16.96
N GLN A 472 -1.78 -20.77 17.36
CA GLN A 472 -0.71 -20.32 16.45
C GLN A 472 0.17 -21.50 16.03
N GLU A 473 -0.44 -22.59 15.55
CA GLU A 473 0.27 -23.69 14.91
C GLU A 473 0.80 -23.19 13.56
N ASN A 474 2.13 -23.24 13.45
CA ASN A 474 2.97 -22.97 12.27
C ASN A 474 3.47 -21.54 12.03
N ASN A 475 3.91 -20.81 13.08
CA ASN A 475 4.91 -19.75 12.89
C ASN A 475 6.09 -19.77 13.86
N SER A 476 6.27 -20.83 14.67
CA SER A 476 7.48 -21.05 15.47
C SER A 476 8.61 -21.70 14.64
N ILE A 477 9.03 -21.03 13.56
CA ILE A 477 10.43 -21.11 13.16
C ILE A 477 11.05 -19.85 13.71
N GLU A 478 11.80 -19.99 14.81
CA GLU A 478 12.58 -18.94 15.44
C GLU A 478 13.14 -17.96 14.39
N PRO A 479 12.86 -16.66 14.49
CA PRO A 479 13.40 -15.67 13.56
C PRO A 479 14.93 -15.76 13.46
N GLU A 480 15.60 -16.22 14.52
CA GLU A 480 17.04 -16.48 14.53
C GLU A 480 17.48 -17.59 13.57
N GLN A 481 16.73 -18.69 13.43
CA GLN A 481 17.08 -19.78 12.51
C GLN A 481 16.93 -19.36 11.04
N LYS A 482 15.89 -18.56 10.72
CA LYS A 482 15.74 -17.94 9.39
C LYS A 482 16.85 -16.93 9.10
N ILE A 483 17.26 -16.13 10.09
CA ILE A 483 18.37 -15.18 9.94
C ILE A 483 19.71 -15.92 9.73
N GLN A 484 19.96 -17.02 10.44
CA GLN A 484 21.15 -17.84 10.26
C GLN A 484 21.18 -18.54 8.88
N GLU A 485 20.04 -19.03 8.39
CA GLU A 485 19.94 -19.58 7.05
C GLU A 485 20.21 -18.54 5.95
N ILE A 486 19.68 -17.32 6.10
CA ILE A 486 19.90 -16.22 5.16
C ILE A 486 21.38 -15.80 5.17
N LYS A 487 22.03 -15.75 6.35
CA LYS A 487 23.47 -15.48 6.47
C LYS A 487 24.31 -16.58 5.79
N LYS A 488 23.97 -17.86 5.98
CA LYS A 488 24.64 -18.99 5.29
C LYS A 488 24.45 -18.93 3.76
N LYS A 489 23.25 -18.61 3.27
CA LYS A 489 22.97 -18.46 1.83
C LYS A 489 23.72 -17.27 1.20
N LYS A 490 23.82 -16.13 1.90
CA LYS A 490 24.62 -14.97 1.47
C LYS A 490 26.12 -15.27 1.45
N SER A 491 26.65 -15.98 2.44
CA SER A 491 28.08 -16.32 2.48
C SER A 491 28.48 -17.30 1.36
N LYS A 492 27.61 -18.28 1.06
CA LYS A 492 27.82 -19.24 -0.04
C LYS A 492 27.81 -18.55 -1.40
N LYS A 493 26.87 -17.61 -1.63
CA LYS A 493 26.78 -16.82 -2.87
C LYS A 493 27.99 -15.90 -3.08
N ASN A 494 28.55 -15.34 -1.99
CA ASN A 494 29.78 -14.54 -2.07
C ASN A 494 31.03 -15.39 -2.33
N ARG A 495 31.10 -16.62 -1.81
CA ARG A 495 32.19 -17.55 -2.13
C ARG A 495 32.15 -18.03 -3.58
N GLU A 496 30.97 -18.23 -4.15
CA GLU A 496 30.82 -18.58 -5.57
C GLU A 496 31.21 -17.41 -6.49
N ARG A 497 30.86 -16.17 -6.13
CA ARG A 497 31.28 -14.95 -6.86
C ARG A 497 32.77 -14.64 -6.79
N LYS A 498 33.47 -15.11 -5.76
CA LYS A 498 34.95 -14.99 -5.67
C LYS A 498 35.69 -16.09 -6.44
N LYS A 499 35.00 -17.16 -6.85
CA LYS A 499 35.56 -18.27 -7.62
C LYS A 499 35.28 -18.17 -9.13
N SER A 500 34.26 -17.39 -9.52
CA SER A 500 34.02 -16.94 -10.90
C SER A 500 34.84 -15.70 -11.20
#